data_AF-A0A1W9X6U2-F1
#
_entry.id   AF-A0A1W9X6U2-F1
#
_cell.length_a   1.000
_cell.length_b   1.000
_cell.length_c   1.000
_cell.angle_alpha   90.00
_cell.angle_beta   90.00
_cell.angle_gamma   90.00
#
_symmetry.space_group_name_H-M   'P 1'
#
loop_
_entity.id
_entity.type
_entity.pdbx_description
1 polymer ?
#
loop_
_entity_poly.entity_id
_entity_poly.type
_entity_poly.pdbx_seq_one_letter_code
_entity_poly.pdbx_strand_id
1 'polypeptide(L)'
;MDKNRRDLLKAGSLTAVAGIAGVAALTSSKQAQAALFGAEKGPLPREAGAGVRVFYDVGRRDVPAMGQIFVYDYSKYQPKNLVLQTPGGKVGIGTVNPREKLDVAGKVRARRFIQTSSREFKENIAELSTQEAVEALEKLNPVKFSYKVDDDKTQYPGFIAEEVPELVATPDRQGVDSMDIVAVLTKVVQQQQQSISALQEEFKSLKERIG
;
A
#
# COMPACT_ATOMS: atom_id res chain seq x y z
N MET A 1 -17.15 -40.70 32.20
CA MET A 1 -17.95 -39.48 32.45
C MET A 1 -17.01 -38.37 32.88
N ASP A 2 -17.16 -37.23 32.23
CA ASP A 2 -16.11 -36.26 31.90
C ASP A 2 -15.76 -35.31 33.07
N LYS A 3 -14.47 -35.18 33.40
CA LYS A 3 -13.89 -34.19 34.31
C LYS A 3 -13.00 -33.25 33.48
N ASN A 4 -13.58 -32.35 32.70
CA ASN A 4 -12.86 -31.20 32.13
C ASN A 4 -13.84 -30.28 31.39
N ARG A 5 -14.33 -29.20 32.04
CA ARG A 5 -14.90 -28.00 31.38
C ARG A 5 -15.51 -26.98 32.39
N ARG A 6 -14.76 -26.53 33.39
CA ARG A 6 -15.28 -25.46 34.30
C ARG A 6 -14.35 -24.26 34.56
N ASP A 7 -13.26 -24.10 33.81
CA ASP A 7 -12.37 -22.93 33.97
C ASP A 7 -12.14 -22.15 32.66
N LEU A 8 -13.22 -21.84 31.95
CA LEU A 8 -13.19 -20.79 30.92
C LEU A 8 -14.42 -19.91 31.16
N LEU A 9 -14.21 -18.74 31.76
CA LEU A 9 -15.01 -17.50 31.68
C LEU A 9 -14.70 -16.61 32.91
N LYS A 10 -13.46 -16.12 33.02
CA LYS A 10 -13.23 -14.73 33.47
C LYS A 10 -13.30 -13.79 32.25
N ALA A 11 -14.16 -14.11 31.28
CA ALA A 11 -14.35 -13.30 30.09
C ALA A 11 -15.31 -12.15 30.42
N GLY A 12 -15.13 -11.00 29.80
CA GLY A 12 -16.07 -9.89 29.88
C GLY A 12 -17.50 -10.34 29.61
N SER A 13 -18.48 -9.64 30.18
CA SER A 13 -19.89 -9.95 29.99
C SER A 13 -20.26 -9.91 28.51
N LEU A 14 -20.64 -11.06 27.93
CA LEU A 14 -21.43 -11.07 26.71
C LEU A 14 -22.79 -10.47 27.07
N THR A 15 -23.00 -9.23 26.65
CA THR A 15 -24.32 -8.61 26.77
C THR A 15 -24.89 -8.62 25.36
N ALA A 16 -25.95 -9.40 25.13
CA ALA A 16 -26.78 -9.12 23.97
C ALA A 16 -27.23 -7.66 24.11
N VAL A 17 -26.96 -6.82 23.12
CA VAL A 17 -27.53 -5.46 23.11
C VAL A 17 -29.04 -5.68 22.97
N ALA A 18 -29.77 -5.51 24.07
CA ALA A 18 -31.20 -5.78 24.12
C ALA A 18 -31.89 -4.95 23.03
N GLY A 19 -32.56 -5.63 22.08
CA GLY A 19 -33.38 -4.99 21.04
C GLY A 19 -32.91 -5.15 19.59
N ILE A 20 -31.81 -5.86 19.31
CA ILE A 20 -31.30 -6.03 17.94
C ILE A 20 -31.22 -7.52 17.58
N ALA A 21 -32.02 -7.98 16.62
CA ALA A 21 -32.14 -9.39 16.23
C ALA A 21 -31.00 -9.81 15.28
N GLY A 22 -29.90 -10.34 15.83
CA GLY A 22 -28.79 -10.87 15.04
C GLY A 22 -27.50 -10.05 15.13
N VAL A 23 -27.35 -9.26 16.20
CA VAL A 23 -26.12 -8.58 16.59
C VAL A 23 -25.62 -9.14 17.93
N ALA A 24 -24.39 -9.64 17.96
CA ALA A 24 -23.69 -10.00 19.19
C ALA A 24 -22.65 -8.92 19.49
N ALA A 25 -22.72 -8.32 20.68
CA ALA A 25 -21.71 -7.40 21.18
C ALA A 25 -20.89 -8.08 22.28
N LEU A 26 -19.57 -8.03 22.13
CA LEU A 26 -18.65 -8.30 23.22
C LEU A 26 -18.21 -6.96 23.79
N THR A 27 -18.62 -6.67 25.02
CA THR A 27 -18.32 -5.41 25.70
C THR A 27 -17.31 -5.65 26.83
N SER A 28 -16.34 -4.74 26.98
CA SER A 28 -15.44 -4.74 28.13
C SER A 28 -16.05 -3.89 29.25
N SER A 29 -16.07 -4.40 30.49
CA SER A 29 -16.63 -3.68 31.64
C SER A 29 -15.78 -2.50 32.11
N LYS A 30 -14.52 -2.38 31.65
CA LYS A 30 -13.60 -1.33 32.10
C LYS A 30 -13.53 -0.12 31.17
N GLN A 31 -13.91 -0.26 29.91
CA GLN A 31 -13.92 0.81 28.90
C GLN A 31 -15.07 0.52 27.94
N ALA A 32 -15.87 1.52 27.58
CA ALA A 32 -17.00 1.41 26.64
C ALA A 32 -16.51 1.06 25.21
N GLN A 33 -15.99 -0.15 25.06
CA GLN A 33 -15.39 -0.72 23.87
C GLN A 33 -16.18 -1.98 23.54
N ALA A 34 -16.83 -1.96 22.38
CA ALA A 34 -17.58 -3.08 21.86
C ALA A 34 -16.91 -3.63 20.59
N ALA A 35 -16.76 -4.95 20.53
CA ALA A 35 -16.65 -5.66 19.26
C ALA A 35 -18.07 -6.03 18.83
N LEU A 36 -18.49 -5.52 17.67
CA LEU A 36 -19.86 -5.62 17.17
C LEU A 36 -19.88 -6.57 15.98
N PHE A 37 -20.50 -7.75 16.18
CA PHE A 37 -20.72 -8.74 15.15
C PHE A 37 -22.19 -8.72 14.75
N GLY A 38 -22.51 -8.66 13.46
CA GLY A 38 -23.92 -8.70 13.05
C GLY A 38 -24.15 -9.06 11.61
N ALA A 39 -25.36 -9.55 11.32
CA ALA A 39 -25.87 -9.76 9.96
C ALA A 39 -26.92 -8.69 9.57
N GLU A 40 -27.24 -7.76 10.47
CA GLU A 40 -28.30 -6.79 10.23
C GLU A 40 -27.92 -5.68 9.24
N LYS A 41 -28.89 -5.38 8.38
CA LYS A 41 -28.85 -4.32 7.38
C LYS A 41 -29.04 -2.96 8.05
N GLY A 42 -28.07 -2.06 7.90
CA GLY A 42 -28.18 -0.66 8.33
C GLY A 42 -27.26 -0.26 9.48
N PRO A 43 -27.37 1.01 9.93
CA PRO A 43 -26.61 1.50 11.09
C PRO A 43 -27.11 0.83 12.37
N LEU A 44 -26.20 0.53 13.29
CA LEU A 44 -26.55 0.11 14.64
C LEU A 44 -27.16 1.30 15.41
N PRO A 45 -28.02 1.03 16.40
CA PRO A 45 -28.66 2.09 17.18
C PRO A 45 -27.63 2.77 18.10
N ARG A 46 -27.98 3.96 18.61
CA ARG A 46 -27.05 4.87 19.31
C ARG A 46 -26.40 4.24 20.55
N GLU A 47 -27.14 3.33 21.18
CA GLU A 47 -26.80 2.57 22.38
C GLU A 47 -25.67 1.57 22.14
N ALA A 48 -25.38 1.23 20.87
CA ALA A 48 -24.24 0.38 20.52
C ALA A 48 -22.88 1.03 20.84
N GLY A 49 -22.84 2.34 21.05
CA GLY A 49 -21.63 3.05 21.45
C GLY A 49 -20.56 3.10 20.35
N ALA A 50 -19.30 3.24 20.76
CA ALA A 50 -18.15 3.20 19.86
C ALA A 50 -17.52 1.81 19.82
N GLY A 51 -17.13 1.36 18.62
CA GLY A 51 -16.58 0.02 18.48
C GLY A 51 -16.06 -0.31 17.09
N VAL A 52 -15.43 -1.48 17.01
CA VAL A 52 -15.06 -2.12 15.74
C VAL A 52 -16.24 -2.99 15.31
N ARG A 53 -16.74 -2.78 14.09
CA ARG A 53 -17.78 -3.61 13.50
C ARG A 53 -17.17 -4.57 12.49
N VAL A 54 -17.53 -5.85 12.61
CA VAL A 54 -17.28 -6.89 11.61
C VAL A 54 -18.64 -7.44 11.19
N PHE A 55 -19.00 -7.25 9.92
CA PHE A 55 -20.34 -7.64 9.47
C PHE A 55 -20.37 -7.97 7.99
N TYR A 56 -21.41 -8.71 7.60
CA TYR A 56 -21.71 -9.05 6.22
C TYR A 56 -23.00 -8.34 5.81
N ASP A 57 -22.91 -7.43 4.82
CA ASP A 57 -24.08 -6.83 4.18
C ASP A 57 -24.58 -7.78 3.09
N VAL A 58 -25.82 -8.23 3.19
CA VAL A 58 -26.45 -9.15 2.23
C VAL A 58 -26.75 -8.51 0.87
N GLY A 59 -26.46 -7.21 0.70
CA GLY A 59 -26.64 -6.50 -0.56
C GLY A 59 -28.07 -6.05 -0.83
N ARG A 60 -28.26 -5.29 -1.91
CA ARG A 60 -29.55 -4.84 -2.47
C ARG A 60 -29.50 -4.95 -3.99
N ARG A 61 -30.61 -4.66 -4.68
CA ARG A 61 -30.72 -4.77 -6.15
C ARG A 61 -29.52 -4.18 -6.92
N ASP A 62 -28.94 -3.09 -6.43
CA ASP A 62 -27.80 -2.39 -7.07
C ASP A 62 -26.50 -2.41 -6.25
N VAL A 63 -26.46 -3.14 -5.13
CA VAL A 63 -25.30 -3.20 -4.23
C VAL A 63 -24.98 -4.66 -3.93
N PRO A 64 -23.83 -5.20 -4.38
CA PRO A 64 -23.49 -6.60 -4.12
C PRO A 64 -23.32 -6.85 -2.62
N ALA A 65 -23.55 -8.10 -2.21
CA ALA A 65 -23.25 -8.51 -0.85
C ALA A 65 -21.74 -8.38 -0.57
N MET A 66 -21.37 -7.95 0.64
CA MET A 66 -19.97 -7.68 1.00
C MET A 66 -19.69 -7.86 2.49
N GLY A 67 -18.52 -8.38 2.81
CA GLY A 67 -17.96 -8.33 4.17
C GLY A 67 -17.24 -7.02 4.42
N GLN A 68 -17.34 -6.49 5.64
CA GLN A 68 -16.73 -5.21 6.01
C GLN A 68 -16.16 -5.23 7.43
N ILE A 69 -15.10 -4.44 7.61
CA ILE A 69 -14.51 -4.10 8.90
C ILE A 69 -14.34 -2.59 8.96
N PHE A 70 -14.91 -1.93 9.97
CA PHE A 70 -14.70 -0.50 10.20
C PHE A 70 -14.82 -0.12 11.67
N VAL A 71 -14.38 1.08 12.01
CA VAL A 71 -14.55 1.67 13.35
C VAL A 71 -15.55 2.82 13.27
N TYR A 72 -16.54 2.82 14.17
CA TYR A 72 -17.58 3.84 14.18
C TYR A 72 -18.03 4.15 15.61
N ASP A 73 -18.37 5.41 15.85
CA ASP A 73 -19.00 5.89 17.09
C ASP A 73 -20.48 6.14 16.82
N TYR A 74 -21.35 5.19 17.18
CA TYR A 74 -22.79 5.29 16.97
C TYR A 74 -23.46 6.26 17.95
N SER A 75 -22.82 6.57 19.08
CA SER A 75 -23.30 7.59 19.99
C SER A 75 -23.15 9.01 19.44
N LYS A 76 -22.18 9.22 18.54
CA LYS A 76 -21.90 10.51 17.87
C LYS A 76 -22.19 10.52 16.37
N TYR A 77 -22.53 9.37 15.79
CA TYR A 77 -22.67 9.16 14.36
C TYR A 77 -21.44 9.61 13.55
N GLN A 78 -20.24 9.17 13.97
CA GLN A 78 -18.98 9.53 13.32
C GLN A 78 -18.09 8.31 13.04
N PRO A 79 -17.49 8.20 11.85
CA PRO A 79 -16.44 7.21 11.60
C PRO A 79 -15.20 7.53 12.43
N LYS A 80 -14.42 6.49 12.74
CA LYS A 80 -13.11 6.59 13.38
C LYS A 80 -12.06 5.91 12.50
N ASN A 81 -10.79 6.22 12.75
CA ASN A 81 -9.69 5.59 12.04
C ASN A 81 -9.63 4.10 12.40
N LEU A 82 -9.59 3.24 11.38
CA LEU A 82 -9.21 1.84 11.54
C LEU A 82 -7.69 1.75 11.42
N VAL A 83 -7.05 1.22 12.45
CA VAL A 83 -5.61 0.93 12.42
C VAL A 83 -5.43 -0.57 12.48
N LEU A 84 -4.60 -1.12 11.59
CA LEU A 84 -4.35 -2.54 11.47
C LEU A 84 -2.94 -2.85 11.98
N GLN A 85 -2.81 -3.91 12.79
CA GLN A 85 -1.50 -4.46 13.21
C GLN A 85 -0.58 -3.43 13.91
N THR A 86 -1.11 -2.65 14.86
CA THR A 86 -0.32 -1.67 15.62
C THR A 86 0.78 -2.27 16.51
N PRO A 87 0.61 -3.44 17.16
CA PRO A 87 1.68 -4.01 17.98
C PRO A 87 2.90 -4.46 17.15
N GLY A 88 2.80 -4.40 15.82
CA GLY A 88 3.78 -4.93 14.88
C GLY A 88 3.14 -5.90 13.89
N GLY A 89 3.96 -6.59 13.11
CA GLY A 89 3.50 -7.50 12.05
C GLY A 89 3.31 -6.82 10.70
N LYS A 90 2.63 -7.55 9.80
CA LYS A 90 2.41 -7.22 8.39
C LYS A 90 0.96 -7.55 8.00
N VAL A 91 0.40 -6.81 7.05
CA VAL A 91 -0.95 -7.05 6.49
C VAL A 91 -0.80 -7.68 5.11
N GLY A 92 -1.25 -8.91 4.94
CA GLY A 92 -1.32 -9.59 3.65
C GLY A 92 -2.72 -9.50 3.04
N ILE A 93 -2.81 -9.14 1.76
CA ILE A 93 -4.05 -9.20 0.97
C ILE A 93 -3.82 -10.21 -0.16
N GLY A 94 -4.54 -11.34 -0.11
CA GLY A 94 -4.33 -12.45 -1.06
C GLY A 94 -3.06 -13.27 -0.81
N THR A 95 -2.32 -12.99 0.27
CA THR A 95 -1.13 -13.76 0.70
C THR A 95 -1.17 -14.02 2.20
N VAL A 96 -0.60 -15.15 2.62
CA VAL A 96 -0.40 -15.51 4.05
C VAL A 96 1.04 -15.30 4.51
N ASN A 97 1.95 -15.00 3.58
CA ASN A 97 3.38 -14.79 3.85
C ASN A 97 3.80 -13.39 3.37
N PRO A 98 3.30 -12.30 4.00
CA PRO A 98 3.61 -10.95 3.57
C PRO A 98 5.10 -10.62 3.77
N ARG A 99 5.71 -10.03 2.74
CA ARG A 99 7.12 -9.61 2.72
C ARG A 99 7.32 -8.16 3.14
N GLU A 100 6.30 -7.33 2.98
CA GLU A 100 6.29 -5.93 3.41
C GLU A 100 5.21 -5.63 4.45
N LYS A 101 5.24 -4.43 5.05
CA LYS A 101 4.21 -4.00 6.03
C LYS A 101 2.79 -4.12 5.49
N LEU A 102 2.61 -3.82 4.20
CA LEU A 102 1.44 -4.15 3.41
C LEU A 102 1.93 -4.90 2.18
N ASP A 103 1.47 -6.14 1.99
CA ASP A 103 1.79 -6.97 0.84
C ASP A 103 0.51 -7.43 0.17
N VAL A 104 0.38 -7.19 -1.14
CA VAL A 104 -0.82 -7.50 -1.92
C VAL A 104 -0.42 -8.43 -3.05
N ALA A 105 -0.90 -9.68 -2.98
CA ALA A 105 -0.78 -10.62 -4.07
C ALA A 105 -1.82 -10.29 -5.16
N GLY A 106 -1.58 -9.23 -5.91
CA GLY A 106 -2.47 -8.77 -6.97
C GLY A 106 -2.30 -7.29 -7.33
N LYS A 107 -3.25 -6.78 -8.11
CA LYS A 107 -3.23 -5.39 -8.60
C LYS A 107 -3.77 -4.44 -7.53
N VAL A 108 -3.04 -3.35 -7.28
CA VAL A 108 -3.51 -2.23 -6.43
C VAL A 108 -3.96 -1.09 -7.31
N ARG A 109 -5.21 -0.63 -7.15
CA ARG A 109 -5.74 0.54 -7.85
C ARG A 109 -5.94 1.69 -6.86
N ALA A 110 -5.24 2.79 -7.08
CA ALA A 110 -5.38 4.02 -6.30
C ALA A 110 -5.54 5.23 -7.23
N ARG A 111 -6.13 6.32 -6.72
CA ARG A 111 -6.20 7.59 -7.48
C ARG A 111 -4.83 8.24 -7.62
N ARG A 112 -4.00 8.15 -6.57
CA ARG A 112 -2.64 8.68 -6.51
C ARG A 112 -1.81 7.83 -5.56
N PHE A 113 -0.55 7.58 -5.92
CA PHE A 113 0.50 7.14 -5.00
C PHE A 113 1.42 8.34 -4.74
N ILE A 114 1.49 8.79 -3.49
CA ILE A 114 2.34 9.90 -3.09
C ILE A 114 3.46 9.32 -2.23
N GLN A 115 4.68 9.31 -2.77
CA GLN A 115 5.86 8.91 -2.03
C GLN A 115 6.29 10.07 -1.12
N THR A 116 6.34 9.83 0.19
CA THR A 116 6.84 10.81 1.15
C THR A 116 8.31 11.12 0.85
N SER A 117 8.62 12.39 0.53
CA SER A 117 9.95 12.80 0.04
C SER A 117 10.32 14.21 0.55
N SER A 118 10.14 14.46 1.84
CA SER A 118 10.57 15.71 2.51
C SER A 118 11.98 15.57 3.07
N ARG A 119 12.72 16.69 3.17
CA ARG A 119 13.98 16.76 3.92
C ARG A 119 13.82 16.38 5.39
N GLU A 120 12.62 16.54 5.96
CA GLU A 120 12.29 16.07 7.32
C GLU A 120 12.47 14.57 7.49
N PHE A 121 12.27 13.79 6.42
CA PHE A 121 12.34 12.33 6.44
C PHE A 121 13.60 11.79 5.74
N LYS A 122 14.57 12.65 5.42
CA LYS A 122 15.78 12.29 4.68
C LYS A 122 17.02 12.82 5.37
N GLU A 123 18.04 11.98 5.45
CA GLU A 123 19.38 12.32 5.93
C GLU A 123 20.43 11.98 4.87
N ASN A 124 21.68 12.42 5.06
CA ASN A 124 22.81 12.13 4.15
C ASN A 124 22.53 12.47 2.67
N ILE A 125 21.87 13.61 2.43
CA ILE A 125 21.48 14.04 1.08
C ILE A 125 22.72 14.51 0.30
N ALA A 126 23.08 13.77 -0.74
CA ALA A 126 24.16 14.09 -1.68
C ALA A 126 23.62 14.24 -3.11
N GLU A 127 24.43 14.85 -3.99
CA GLU A 127 24.10 14.94 -5.42
C GLU A 127 24.36 13.61 -6.12
N LEU A 128 23.41 13.16 -6.95
CA LEU A 128 23.63 12.06 -7.90
C LEU A 128 24.55 12.55 -9.02
N SER A 129 25.76 11.99 -9.09
CA SER A 129 26.75 12.42 -10.08
C SER A 129 26.33 12.04 -11.51
N THR A 130 26.80 12.81 -12.50
CA THR A 130 26.56 12.48 -13.92
C THR A 130 27.12 11.11 -14.28
N GLN A 131 28.34 10.79 -13.81
CA GLN A 131 28.99 9.52 -14.11
C GLN A 131 28.18 8.33 -13.59
N GLU A 132 27.75 8.40 -12.34
CA GLU A 132 26.92 7.36 -11.71
C GLU A 132 25.58 7.19 -12.43
N ALA A 133 24.93 8.29 -12.81
CA ALA A 133 23.66 8.24 -13.54
C ALA A 133 23.82 7.63 -14.95
N VAL A 134 24.89 7.97 -15.66
CA VAL A 134 25.18 7.40 -16.99
C VAL A 134 25.50 5.92 -16.89
N GLU A 135 26.37 5.50 -15.96
CA GLU A 135 26.69 4.09 -15.73
C GLU A 135 25.46 3.27 -15.32
N ALA A 136 24.56 3.86 -14.54
CA ALA A 136 23.29 3.23 -14.20
C ALA A 136 22.40 3.07 -15.44
N LEU A 137 22.24 4.14 -16.23
CA LEU A 137 21.42 4.12 -17.45
C LEU A 137 21.91 3.07 -18.46
N GLU A 138 23.22 2.96 -18.68
CA GLU A 138 23.80 1.97 -19.60
C GLU A 138 23.45 0.52 -19.23
N LYS A 139 23.22 0.25 -17.95
CA LYS A 139 22.83 -1.06 -17.42
C LYS A 139 21.31 -1.25 -17.34
N LEU A 140 20.50 -0.22 -17.59
CA LEU A 140 19.05 -0.35 -17.66
C LEU A 140 18.68 -1.03 -18.99
N ASN A 141 18.39 -2.32 -18.93
CA ASN A 141 17.97 -3.12 -20.07
C ASN A 141 16.44 -3.35 -20.05
N PRO A 142 15.64 -2.66 -20.89
CA PRO A 142 14.20 -2.88 -20.95
C PRO A 142 13.87 -4.23 -21.57
N VAL A 143 12.96 -4.97 -20.95
CA VAL A 143 12.47 -6.27 -21.42
C VAL A 143 10.96 -6.26 -21.56
N LYS A 144 10.40 -7.30 -22.20
CA LYS A 144 8.98 -7.64 -22.11
C LYS A 144 8.82 -8.94 -21.34
N PHE A 145 7.86 -8.97 -20.43
CA PHE A 145 7.61 -10.14 -19.61
C PHE A 145 6.11 -10.34 -19.39
N SER A 146 5.74 -11.54 -18.93
CA SER A 146 4.40 -11.84 -18.43
C SER A 146 4.53 -12.35 -17.00
N TYR A 147 3.58 -12.01 -16.14
CA TYR A 147 3.59 -12.54 -14.77
C TYR A 147 3.21 -14.01 -14.77
N LYS A 148 3.90 -14.82 -13.96
CA LYS A 148 3.63 -16.26 -13.85
C LYS A 148 2.19 -16.54 -13.39
N VAL A 149 1.66 -15.68 -12.51
CA VAL A 149 0.32 -15.79 -11.91
C VAL A 149 -0.83 -15.38 -12.84
N ASP A 150 -0.54 -14.62 -13.90
CA ASP A 150 -1.57 -14.17 -14.84
C ASP A 150 -1.82 -15.29 -15.88
N ASP A 151 -3.06 -15.76 -15.97
CA ASP A 151 -3.46 -16.82 -16.92
C ASP A 151 -3.49 -16.32 -18.37
N ASP A 152 -3.80 -15.03 -18.58
CA ASP A 152 -3.89 -14.42 -19.90
C ASP A 152 -2.54 -14.18 -20.59
N LYS A 153 -1.43 -14.37 -19.85
CA LYS A 153 -0.04 -14.15 -20.30
C LYS A 153 0.18 -12.81 -20.98
N THR A 154 -0.53 -11.77 -20.52
CA THR A 154 -0.35 -10.40 -21.02
C THR A 154 1.13 -9.98 -20.90
N GLN A 155 1.66 -9.43 -21.99
CA GLN A 155 3.04 -8.94 -22.07
C GLN A 155 3.11 -7.48 -21.62
N TYR A 156 3.99 -7.21 -20.67
CA TYR A 156 4.26 -5.89 -20.12
C TYR A 156 5.71 -5.48 -20.39
N PRO A 157 5.97 -4.23 -20.82
CA PRO A 157 7.33 -3.71 -20.81
C PRO A 157 7.78 -3.40 -19.37
N GLY A 158 9.05 -3.60 -19.08
CA GLY A 158 9.65 -3.22 -17.81
C GLY A 158 11.07 -3.72 -17.66
N PHE A 159 11.46 -4.07 -16.44
CA PHE A 159 12.82 -4.46 -16.08
C PHE A 159 12.82 -5.69 -15.18
N ILE A 160 13.93 -6.44 -15.20
CA ILE A 160 14.20 -7.52 -14.24
C ILE A 160 15.03 -6.93 -13.10
N ALA A 161 14.52 -7.00 -11.87
CA ALA A 161 15.13 -6.37 -10.72
C ALA A 161 16.55 -6.90 -10.43
N GLU A 162 16.81 -8.16 -10.77
CA GLU A 162 18.12 -8.82 -10.66
C GLU A 162 19.13 -8.39 -11.73
N GLU A 163 18.70 -7.70 -12.79
CA GLU A 163 19.57 -7.31 -13.92
C GLU A 163 19.85 -5.80 -13.98
N VAL A 164 19.07 -4.97 -13.26
CA VAL A 164 19.28 -3.51 -13.20
C VAL A 164 20.35 -3.11 -12.17
N PRO A 165 20.89 -1.88 -12.18
CA PRO A 165 21.76 -1.38 -11.12
C PRO A 165 21.13 -1.44 -9.72
N GLU A 166 21.97 -1.52 -8.68
CA GLU A 166 21.53 -1.44 -7.28
C GLU A 166 20.76 -0.15 -7.00
N LEU A 167 21.17 0.96 -7.62
CA LEU A 167 20.56 2.29 -7.46
C LEU A 167 19.04 2.33 -7.73
N VAL A 168 18.51 1.41 -8.54
CA VAL A 168 17.09 1.40 -8.92
C VAL A 168 16.36 0.11 -8.50
N ALA A 169 17.07 -0.80 -7.83
CA ALA A 169 16.51 -2.05 -7.35
C ALA A 169 16.23 -1.97 -5.85
N THR A 170 15.17 -2.63 -5.44
CA THR A 170 14.97 -2.97 -4.03
C THR A 170 16.13 -3.81 -3.49
N PRO A 171 16.44 -3.75 -2.18
CA PRO A 171 17.57 -4.48 -1.60
C PRO A 171 17.51 -6.00 -1.79
N ASP A 172 16.31 -6.59 -1.86
CA ASP A 172 16.15 -8.02 -2.08
C ASP A 172 16.21 -8.44 -3.56
N ARG A 173 16.41 -7.46 -4.47
CA ARG A 173 16.49 -7.62 -5.92
C ARG A 173 15.22 -8.19 -6.55
N GLN A 174 14.03 -7.99 -5.95
CA GLN A 174 12.75 -8.51 -6.50
C GLN A 174 11.77 -7.43 -6.94
N GLY A 175 12.08 -6.17 -6.68
CA GLY A 175 11.34 -5.00 -7.14
C GLY A 175 12.25 -3.92 -7.70
N VAL A 176 11.67 -3.06 -8.51
CA VAL A 176 12.29 -1.87 -9.10
C VAL A 176 11.48 -0.65 -8.66
N ASP A 177 12.14 0.40 -8.17
CA ASP A 177 11.46 1.66 -7.83
C ASP A 177 11.43 2.58 -9.06
N SER A 178 10.23 2.86 -9.54
CA SER A 178 10.03 3.73 -10.71
C SER A 178 10.57 5.14 -10.50
N MET A 179 10.52 5.67 -9.27
CA MET A 179 11.01 7.02 -8.98
C MET A 179 12.53 7.08 -9.02
N ASP A 180 13.22 6.01 -8.62
CA ASP A 180 14.69 5.92 -8.70
C ASP A 180 15.15 5.91 -10.16
N ILE A 181 14.46 5.18 -11.04
CA ILE A 181 14.71 5.25 -12.50
C ILE A 181 14.48 6.67 -13.02
N VAL A 182 13.39 7.32 -12.63
CA VAL A 182 13.09 8.70 -13.05
C VAL A 182 14.20 9.66 -12.59
N ALA A 183 14.75 9.50 -11.39
CA ALA A 183 15.87 10.31 -10.89
C ALA A 183 17.13 10.14 -11.74
N VAL A 184 17.51 8.90 -12.06
CA VAL A 184 18.64 8.58 -12.95
C VAL A 184 18.45 9.21 -14.33
N LEU A 185 17.30 8.96 -14.96
CA LEU A 185 16.96 9.53 -16.27
C LEU A 185 16.97 11.06 -16.25
N THR A 186 16.49 11.68 -15.18
CA THR A 186 16.50 13.15 -15.04
C THR A 186 17.92 13.70 -15.06
N LYS A 187 18.86 13.09 -14.31
CA LYS A 187 20.25 13.54 -14.28
C LYS A 187 20.93 13.37 -15.64
N VAL A 188 20.69 12.24 -16.32
CA VAL A 188 21.23 12.01 -17.66
C VAL A 188 20.69 13.03 -18.67
N VAL A 189 19.37 13.29 -18.66
CA VAL A 189 18.76 14.28 -19.57
C VAL A 189 19.31 15.68 -19.31
N GLN A 190 19.54 16.06 -18.05
CA GLN A 190 20.21 17.33 -17.71
C GLN A 190 21.61 17.41 -18.31
N GLN A 191 22.41 16.34 -18.21
CA GLN A 191 23.74 16.30 -18.83
C GLN A 191 23.67 16.40 -20.35
N GLN A 192 22.76 15.65 -20.98
CA GLN A 192 22.56 15.67 -22.43
C GLN A 192 22.18 17.07 -22.91
N GLN A 193 21.34 17.79 -22.16
CA GLN A 193 20.98 19.17 -22.47
C GLN A 193 22.19 20.11 -22.47
N GLN A 194 23.14 19.93 -21.55
CA GLN A 194 24.39 20.69 -21.52
C GLN A 194 25.27 20.39 -22.74
N SER A 195 25.43 19.11 -23.09
CA SER A 195 26.20 18.70 -24.27
C SER A 195 25.57 19.22 -25.57
N ILE A 196 24.25 19.21 -25.70
CA ILE A 196 23.54 19.77 -26.87
C ILE A 196 23.84 21.26 -27.01
N SER A 197 23.77 22.03 -25.91
CA SER A 197 24.08 23.46 -25.94
C SER A 197 25.54 23.74 -26.33
N ALA A 198 26.49 22.97 -25.80
CA ALA A 198 27.90 23.09 -26.16
C ALA A 198 28.14 22.82 -27.65
N LEU A 199 27.57 21.74 -28.18
CA LEU A 199 27.69 21.38 -29.60
C LEU A 199 27.06 22.44 -30.53
N GLN A 200 25.97 23.09 -30.11
CA GLN A 200 25.34 24.17 -30.87
C GLN A 200 26.22 25.41 -30.99
N GLU A 201 26.91 25.80 -29.91
CA GLU A 201 27.84 26.94 -29.92
C GLU A 201 29.08 26.64 -30.78
N GLU A 202 29.63 25.42 -30.69
CA GLU A 202 30.72 24.99 -31.57
C GLU A 202 30.32 25.02 -33.04
N PHE A 203 29.12 24.53 -33.35
CA PHE A 203 28.60 24.54 -34.71
C PHE A 203 28.42 25.97 -35.24
N LYS A 204 27.91 26.89 -34.42
CA LYS A 204 27.78 28.30 -34.78
C LYS A 204 29.14 28.93 -35.07
N SER A 205 30.12 28.74 -34.18
CA SER A 205 31.48 29.23 -34.37
C SER A 205 32.12 28.67 -35.63
N LEU A 206 31.93 27.38 -35.91
CA LEU A 206 32.44 26.76 -37.14
C LEU A 206 31.80 27.37 -38.39
N LYS A 207 30.49 27.61 -38.36
CA LYS A 207 29.75 28.23 -39.47
C LYS A 207 30.26 29.65 -39.77
N GLU A 208 30.57 30.43 -38.76
CA GLU A 208 31.16 31.77 -38.89
C GLU A 208 32.61 31.75 -39.40
N ARG A 209 33.32 30.62 -39.29
CA ARG A 209 34.69 30.47 -39.79
C ARG A 209 34.77 30.02 -41.25
N ILE A 210 33.74 29.35 -41.74
CA ILE A 210 33.71 28.77 -43.10
C ILE A 210 32.85 29.57 -44.08
N GLY A 211 32.00 30.48 -43.59
CA GLY A 211 31.21 31.41 -44.39
C GLY A 211 31.79 32.81 -44.32
#